data_AF-A0A6N7LJ08-F1
#
_entry.id   AF-A0A6N7LJ08-F1
#
_cell.length_a   1.000
_cell.length_b   1.000
_cell.length_c   1.000
_cell.angle_alpha   90.00
_cell.angle_beta   90.00
_cell.angle_gamma   90.00
#
_symmetry.space_group_name_H-M   'P 1'
#
loop_
_entity.id
_entity.type
_entity.pdbx_description
1 polymer ?
#
loop_
_entity_poly.entity_id
_entity_poly.type
_entity_poly.pdbx_seq_one_letter_code
_entity_poly.pdbx_strand_id
1 'polypeptide(L)'
;MSIITPYRAIIDALSTASAKAQPIRKSLLITGFRDLNAELPLRLSEENIGVVLDAHGRDVFTIDVNNERPDEEVLAIAHLIVECVNAEAGFSTEKFNG
;
A
#
# COMPACT_ATOMS: atom_id res chain seq x y z
N MET A 1 3.54 21.73 -25.57
CA MET A 1 4.49 21.42 -24.47
C MET A 1 3.93 20.21 -23.73
N SER A 2 4.56 19.04 -23.84
CA SER A 2 3.96 17.77 -23.40
C SER A 2 4.18 17.53 -21.90
N ILE A 3 3.09 17.47 -21.14
CA ILE A 3 3.03 17.21 -19.68
C ILE A 3 3.40 15.77 -19.28
N ILE A 4 3.83 14.93 -20.23
CA ILE A 4 4.11 13.50 -20.03
C ILE A 4 5.54 13.26 -19.50
N THR A 5 6.43 14.25 -19.60
CA THR A 5 7.86 14.13 -19.28
C THR A 5 8.23 13.97 -17.78
N PRO A 6 7.57 14.63 -16.79
CA PRO A 6 8.02 14.55 -15.39
C PRO A 6 7.66 13.22 -14.71
N TYR A 7 6.51 12.62 -15.04
CA TYR A 7 6.05 11.37 -14.40
C TYR A 7 6.90 10.16 -14.79
N ARG A 8 7.34 10.09 -16.06
CA ARG A 8 8.23 9.02 -16.53
C ARG A 8 9.56 9.02 -15.77
N ALA A 9 10.16 10.19 -15.57
CA ALA A 9 11.41 10.30 -14.81
C ALA A 9 11.24 9.88 -13.34
N ILE A 10 10.10 10.20 -12.73
CA ILE A 10 9.78 9.78 -11.36
C ILE A 10 9.59 8.26 -11.28
N ILE A 11 8.85 7.66 -12.22
CA ILE A 11 8.63 6.21 -12.31
C ILE A 11 9.97 5.47 -12.54
N ASP A 12 10.81 5.98 -13.43
CA ASP A 12 12.12 5.39 -13.75
C ASP A 12 13.08 5.52 -12.55
N ALA A 13 13.04 6.66 -11.83
CA ALA A 13 13.82 6.85 -10.60
C ALA A 13 13.34 5.94 -9.46
N LEU A 14 12.02 5.77 -9.28
CA LEU A 14 11.44 4.83 -8.32
C LEU A 14 11.81 3.39 -8.66
N SER A 15 11.73 3.02 -9.94
CA SER A 15 12.11 1.68 -10.43
C SER A 15 13.60 1.41 -10.23
N THR A 16 14.45 2.41 -10.47
CA THR A 16 15.91 2.32 -10.27
C THR A 16 16.27 2.23 -8.78
N ALA A 17 15.57 2.98 -7.92
CA ALA A 17 15.75 2.89 -6.46
C ALA A 17 15.28 1.53 -5.91
N SER A 18 14.16 1.01 -6.41
CA SER A 18 13.64 -0.32 -6.09
C SER A 18 14.60 -1.44 -6.48
N ALA A 19 15.21 -1.36 -7.67
CA ALA A 19 16.22 -2.33 -8.13
C ALA A 19 17.51 -2.34 -7.30
N LYS A 20 17.80 -1.26 -6.55
CA LYS A 20 18.99 -1.12 -5.70
C LYS A 20 18.70 -1.43 -4.23
N ALA A 21 17.43 -1.41 -3.81
CA ALA A 21 17.02 -1.86 -2.50
C ALA A 21 17.19 -3.38 -2.41
N GLN A 22 17.84 -3.86 -1.34
CA GLN A 22 17.78 -5.28 -1.06
C GLN A 22 16.31 -5.65 -0.86
N PRO A 23 15.77 -6.68 -1.56
CA PRO A 23 14.38 -7.06 -1.38
C PRO A 23 14.18 -7.35 0.10
N ILE A 24 13.19 -6.67 0.72
CA ILE A 24 12.76 -7.03 2.06
C ILE A 24 12.33 -8.49 1.94
N ARG A 25 12.98 -9.38 2.71
CA ARG A 25 12.61 -10.79 2.66
C ARG A 25 11.13 -10.88 3.02
N LYS A 26 10.30 -11.50 2.18
CA LYS A 26 8.87 -11.69 2.42
C LYS A 26 8.56 -12.16 3.85
N SER A 27 9.39 -13.08 4.35
CA SER A 27 9.31 -13.61 5.71
C SER A 27 9.50 -12.55 6.80
N LEU A 28 10.32 -11.52 6.55
CA LEU A 28 10.54 -10.41 7.47
C LEU A 28 9.32 -9.49 7.55
N LEU A 29 8.66 -9.22 6.41
CA LEU A 29 7.39 -8.49 6.39
C LEU A 29 6.31 -9.25 7.17
N ILE A 30 6.09 -10.52 6.85
CA ILE A 30 5.07 -11.34 7.52
C ILE A 30 5.36 -11.47 9.03
N THR A 31 6.62 -11.70 9.41
CA THR A 31 7.01 -11.80 10.83
C THR A 31 6.87 -10.46 11.54
N GLY A 32 7.30 -9.36 10.90
CA GLY A 32 7.20 -8.02 11.49
C GLY A 32 5.75 -7.60 11.77
N PHE A 33 4.81 -7.86 10.86
CA PHE A 33 3.40 -7.62 11.13
C PHE A 33 2.87 -8.52 12.26
N ARG A 34 3.25 -9.81 12.26
CA ARG A 34 2.83 -10.75 13.31
C ARG A 34 3.35 -10.36 14.69
N ASP A 35 4.59 -9.88 14.80
CA ASP A 35 5.19 -9.40 16.04
C ASP A 35 4.47 -8.16 16.59
N LEU A 36 3.84 -7.39 15.69
CA LEU A 36 2.96 -6.25 16.01
C LEU A 36 1.50 -6.66 16.21
N ASN A 37 1.20 -7.96 16.29
CA ASN A 37 -0.14 -8.53 16.42
C ASN A 37 -1.09 -8.15 15.26
N ALA A 38 -0.57 -7.95 14.06
CA ALA A 38 -1.33 -7.72 12.83
C ALA A 38 -1.05 -8.84 11.80
N GLU A 39 -2.03 -9.16 10.96
CA GLU A 39 -1.91 -10.22 9.95
C GLU A 39 -2.20 -9.75 8.53
N LEU A 40 -1.41 -10.23 7.58
CA LEU A 40 -1.56 -9.94 6.15
C LEU A 40 -2.52 -10.97 5.50
N PRO A 41 -3.21 -10.63 4.41
CA PRO A 41 -3.16 -9.36 3.69
C PRO A 41 -3.90 -8.22 4.41
N LEU A 42 -3.45 -6.99 4.18
CA LEU A 42 -4.17 -5.78 4.58
C LEU A 42 -5.36 -5.53 3.64
N ARG A 43 -6.37 -4.83 4.14
CA ARG A 43 -7.54 -4.36 3.38
C ARG A 43 -8.01 -3.01 3.90
N LEU A 44 -8.73 -2.26 3.07
CA LEU A 44 -9.40 -1.05 3.56
C LEU A 44 -10.68 -1.41 4.31
N SER A 45 -11.03 -0.61 5.31
CA SER A 45 -12.33 -0.67 5.96
C SER A 45 -13.42 -0.14 5.03
N GLU A 46 -14.55 -0.84 4.95
CA GLU A 46 -15.74 -0.38 4.24
C GLU A 46 -16.54 0.64 5.06
N GLU A 47 -16.34 0.65 6.38
CA GLU A 47 -17.10 1.48 7.32
C GLU A 47 -16.41 2.81 7.64
N ASN A 48 -15.07 2.83 7.61
CA ASN A 48 -14.28 3.98 8.02
C ASN A 48 -13.23 4.35 6.96
N ILE A 49 -13.39 5.51 6.32
CA ILE A 49 -12.49 6.00 5.28
C ILE A 49 -11.07 6.14 5.83
N GLY A 50 -10.08 5.62 5.10
CA GLY A 50 -8.66 5.69 5.46
C GLY A 50 -8.22 4.70 6.54
N VAL A 51 -9.12 3.91 7.13
CA VAL A 51 -8.76 2.85 8.08
C VAL A 51 -8.32 1.60 7.32
N VAL A 52 -7.16 1.07 7.70
CA VAL A 52 -6.58 -0.15 7.16
C VAL A 52 -6.68 -1.25 8.19
N LEU A 53 -7.25 -2.37 7.76
CA LEU A 53 -7.52 -3.56 8.56
C LEU A 53 -6.57 -4.69 8.20
N ASP A 54 -6.34 -5.57 9.15
CA ASP A 54 -5.64 -6.84 8.97
C ASP A 54 -6.57 -7.92 8.41
N ALA A 55 -6.03 -9.12 8.15
CA ALA A 55 -6.78 -10.26 7.62
C ALA A 55 -7.96 -10.71 8.53
N HIS A 56 -7.92 -10.38 9.82
CA HIS A 56 -8.98 -10.67 10.79
C HIS A 56 -9.95 -9.51 11.00
N GLY A 57 -9.78 -8.39 10.29
CA GLY A 57 -10.60 -7.20 10.43
C GLY A 57 -10.24 -6.31 11.62
N ARG A 58 -9.04 -6.46 12.18
CA ARG A 58 -8.53 -5.59 13.25
C ARG A 58 -7.86 -4.36 12.63
N ASP A 59 -8.09 -3.20 13.23
CA ASP A 59 -7.43 -1.96 12.83
C ASP A 59 -5.92 -2.08 12.99
N VAL A 60 -5.19 -1.78 11.92
CA VAL A 60 -3.72 -1.74 11.92
C VAL A 60 -3.23 -0.30 11.98
N PHE A 61 -3.75 0.55 11.11
CA PHE A 61 -3.45 1.99 11.09
C PHE A 61 -4.54 2.78 10.35
N THR A 62 -4.52 4.10 10.53
CA THR A 62 -5.38 5.05 9.83
C THR A 62 -4.52 6.01 9.02
N ILE A 63 -4.95 6.30 7.80
CA ILE A 63 -4.36 7.34 6.96
C ILE A 63 -5.09 8.65 7.26
N ASP A 64 -4.38 9.56 7.90
CA ASP A 64 -4.86 10.91 8.18
C ASP A 64 -4.13 11.92 7.28
N VAL A 65 -4.91 12.72 6.56
CA VAL A 65 -4.44 13.78 5.66
C VAL A 65 -4.83 15.17 6.19
N ASN A 66 -5.26 15.28 7.46
CA ASN A 66 -5.64 16.54 8.09
C ASN A 66 -6.68 17.36 7.29
N ASN A 67 -7.64 16.66 6.66
CA ASN A 67 -8.67 17.26 5.81
C ASN A 67 -8.13 18.10 4.62
N GLU A 68 -6.87 17.88 4.22
CA GLU A 68 -6.25 18.61 3.10
C GLU A 68 -6.62 18.01 1.74
N ARG A 69 -7.21 16.82 1.72
CA ARG A 69 -7.59 16.09 0.51
C ARG A 69 -9.02 15.55 0.61
N PRO A 70 -9.74 15.45 -0.52
CA PRO A 70 -11.05 14.79 -0.55
C PRO A 70 -10.92 13.28 -0.30
N ASP A 71 -11.98 12.68 0.21
CA ASP A 71 -12.02 11.25 0.58
C ASP A 71 -11.59 10.31 -0.56
N GLU A 72 -11.95 10.62 -1.80
CA GLU A 72 -11.55 9.84 -2.98
C GLU A 72 -10.03 9.79 -3.16
N GLU A 73 -9.33 10.90 -2.94
CA GLU A 73 -7.86 10.93 -2.98
C GLU A 73 -7.25 10.17 -1.81
N VAL A 74 -7.84 10.27 -0.62
CA VAL A 74 -7.39 9.51 0.57
C VAL A 74 -7.53 8.02 0.32
N LEU A 75 -8.66 7.57 -0.22
CA LEU A 75 -8.92 6.18 -0.57
C LEU A 75 -7.96 5.68 -1.65
N ALA A 76 -7.66 6.48 -2.67
CA ALA A 76 -6.69 6.11 -3.70
C ALA A 76 -5.29 5.90 -3.11
N ILE A 77 -4.83 6.81 -2.24
CA ILE A 77 -3.55 6.67 -1.53
C ILE A 77 -3.55 5.42 -0.64
N ALA A 78 -4.64 5.20 0.10
CA ALA A 78 -4.79 4.04 0.96
C ALA A 78 -4.71 2.72 0.19
N HIS A 79 -5.40 2.63 -0.94
CA HIS A 79 -5.34 1.49 -1.83
C HIS A 79 -3.92 1.23 -2.33
N LEU A 80 -3.22 2.26 -2.82
CA LEU A 80 -1.86 2.10 -3.33
C LEU A 80 -0.88 1.56 -2.27
N ILE A 81 -0.98 2.04 -1.03
CA ILE A 81 -0.14 1.58 0.08
C ILE A 81 -0.45 0.11 0.41
N VAL A 82 -1.74 -0.23 0.55
CA VAL A 82 -2.17 -1.61 0.85
C VAL A 82 -1.71 -2.58 -0.23
N GLU A 83 -1.88 -2.23 -1.50
CA GLU A 83 -1.46 -3.04 -2.63
C GLU A 83 0.06 -3.27 -2.63
N CYS A 84 0.86 -2.23 -2.38
CA CYS A 84 2.31 -2.37 -2.27
C CYS A 84 2.72 -3.31 -1.12
N VAL A 85 2.16 -3.14 0.08
CA VAL A 85 2.49 -3.98 1.23
C VAL A 85 2.12 -5.45 0.96
N ASN A 86 0.91 -5.67 0.43
CA ASN A 86 0.43 -7.00 0.10
C ASN A 86 1.29 -7.66 -0.99
N ALA A 87 1.61 -6.95 -2.08
CA ALA A 87 2.46 -7.47 -3.15
C ALA A 87 3.87 -7.84 -2.65
N GLU A 88 4.51 -6.98 -1.84
CA GLU A 88 5.82 -7.24 -1.26
C GLU A 88 5.79 -8.45 -0.30
N ALA A 89 4.68 -8.67 0.40
CA ALA A 89 4.48 -9.86 1.21
C ALA A 89 4.09 -11.12 0.41
N GLY A 90 3.84 -10.99 -0.90
CA GLY A 90 3.49 -12.08 -1.80
C GLY A 90 1.98 -12.33 -1.96
N PHE A 91 1.15 -11.40 -1.50
CA PHE A 91 -0.29 -11.36 -1.70
C PHE A 91 -0.62 -10.42 -2.87
N SER A 92 -0.23 -10.78 -4.09
CA SER A 92 -0.58 -9.98 -5.27
C SER A 92 -2.05 -10.21 -5.63
N THR A 93 -2.80 -9.13 -5.78
CA THR A 93 -4.18 -9.07 -6.31
C THR A 93 -4.20 -9.30 -7.83
N GLU A 94 -3.53 -10.34 -8.34
CA GLU A 94 -3.81 -10.82 -9.70
C GLU A 94 -5.16 -11.58 -9.69
N LYS A 95 -6.25 -10.84 -9.45
CA LYS A 95 -7.67 -11.18 -9.61
C LYS A 95 -8.55 -9.98 -9.24
N PHE A 96 -8.41 -8.87 -9.99
CA PHE A 96 -9.51 -7.91 -10.12
C PHE A 96 -9.94 -7.89 -11.58
N ASN A 97 -10.65 -8.95 -11.99
CA ASN A 97 -11.44 -8.93 -13.22
C ASN A 97 -12.78 -8.25 -12.89
N GLY A 98 -12.85 -6.94 -13.11
CA GLY A 98 -14.10 -6.23 -13.41
C GLY A 98 -14.23 -6.07 -14.92
#